data_AF-N6UR36-F1
#
_entry.id   AF-N6UR36-F1
#
_cell.length_a   1.000
_cell.length_b   1.000
_cell.length_c   1.000
_cell.angle_alpha   90.00
_cell.angle_beta   90.00
_cell.angle_gamma   90.00
#
_symmetry.space_group_name_H-M   'P 1'
#
loop_
_entity.id
_entity.type
_entity.pdbx_description
1 polymer ?
#
loop_
_entity_poly.entity_id
_entity_poly.type
_entity_poly.pdbx_seq_one_letter_code
_entity_poly.pdbx_strand_id
1 'polypeptide(L)'
;MRLNAANVSFEEPVIVHGYTFVPEISAKEVLEAIAESAFKTSDYPVMLSFENHCNPRQQAKIANYCREIFGEMLLDAPIENHPLKDS
;
A
#
# COMPACT_ATOMS: atom_id res chain seq x y z
N MET A 1 -7.45 2.14 -7.14
CA MET A 1 -6.82 0.82 -7.34
C MET A 1 -7.06 0.00 -6.08
N ARG A 2 -7.61 -1.22 -6.18
CA ARG A 2 -7.69 -2.15 -5.04
C ARG A 2 -6.44 -3.02 -5.04
N LEU A 3 -5.68 -2.99 -3.96
CA LEU A 3 -4.46 -3.78 -3.78
C LEU A 3 -4.80 -5.01 -2.95
N ASN A 4 -4.85 -6.16 -3.59
CA ASN A 4 -5.17 -7.44 -2.96
C ASN A 4 -3.89 -8.14 -2.51
N ALA A 5 -3.53 -8.02 -1.24
CA ALA A 5 -2.29 -8.60 -0.74
C ALA A 5 -2.51 -10.02 -0.18
N ALA A 6 -1.73 -11.02 -0.60
CA ALA A 6 -1.93 -12.44 -0.23
C ALA A 6 -0.64 -13.17 0.19
N ASN A 7 -0.81 -14.29 0.91
CA ASN A 7 0.27 -15.17 1.39
C ASN A 7 0.76 -16.12 0.29
N VAL A 8 1.93 -15.87 -0.31
CA VAL A 8 2.50 -16.81 -1.31
C VAL A 8 3.93 -17.26 -0.96
N SER A 9 4.71 -16.41 -0.29
CA SER A 9 5.95 -16.82 0.39
C SER A 9 5.94 -16.35 1.84
N PHE A 10 6.65 -17.04 2.73
CA PHE A 10 6.64 -16.77 4.18
C PHE A 10 7.10 -15.36 4.57
N GLU A 11 7.68 -14.57 3.65
CA GLU A 11 8.32 -13.30 3.99
C GLU A 11 8.00 -12.11 3.08
N GLU A 12 7.66 -12.30 1.80
CA GLU A 12 7.37 -11.17 0.89
C GLU A 12 5.87 -11.04 0.59
N PRO A 13 5.27 -9.85 0.79
CA PRO A 13 3.90 -9.60 0.38
C PRO A 13 3.81 -9.49 -1.15
N VAL A 14 2.81 -10.15 -1.72
CA VAL A 14 2.49 -10.09 -3.15
C VAL A 14 1.09 -9.56 -3.35
N ILE A 15 0.85 -8.93 -4.49
CA ILE A 15 -0.47 -8.53 -4.94
C ILE A 15 -1.00 -9.56 -5.94
N VAL A 16 -2.21 -10.04 -5.71
CA VAL A 16 -2.85 -11.09 -6.50
C VAL A 16 -4.29 -10.74 -6.84
N HIS A 17 -4.79 -11.17 -7.99
CA HIS A 17 -6.24 -11.20 -8.18
C HIS A 17 -6.75 -12.58 -7.77
N GLY A 18 -7.30 -12.67 -6.56
CA GLY A 18 -7.72 -13.95 -5.95
C GLY A 18 -8.62 -14.76 -6.88
N TYR A 19 -8.39 -16.08 -6.91
CA TYR A 19 -9.17 -17.06 -7.70
C TYR A 19 -9.11 -16.87 -9.23
N THR A 20 -8.04 -16.27 -9.77
CA THR A 20 -7.83 -16.11 -11.22
C THR A 20 -6.43 -16.56 -11.68
N PHE A 21 -6.22 -16.66 -13.00
CA PHE A 21 -4.93 -17.02 -13.62
C PHE A 21 -3.95 -15.82 -13.75
N VAL A 22 -4.25 -14.69 -13.13
CA VAL A 22 -3.39 -13.50 -13.20
C VAL A 22 -2.11 -13.77 -12.39
N PRO A 23 -0.91 -13.58 -12.99
CA PRO A 23 0.33 -13.76 -12.27
C PRO A 23 0.44 -12.76 -11.13
N GLU A 24 1.06 -13.21 -10.06
CA GLU A 24 1.32 -12.42 -8.87
C GLU A 24 2.41 -11.39 -9.17
N ILE A 25 2.30 -10.23 -8.53
CA ILE A 25 3.28 -9.15 -8.65
C ILE A 25 3.76 -8.74 -7.27
N SER A 26 5.02 -8.30 -7.18
CA SER A 26 5.59 -7.85 -5.92
C SER A 26 4.83 -6.64 -5.37
N ALA A 27 4.43 -6.68 -4.11
CA ALA A 27 3.80 -5.50 -3.49
C ALA A 27 4.77 -4.32 -3.46
N LYS A 28 6.08 -4.57 -3.31
CA LYS A 28 7.11 -3.52 -3.32
C LYS A 28 7.18 -2.80 -4.66
N GLU A 29 7.26 -3.55 -5.76
CA GLU A 29 7.35 -2.98 -7.12
C GLU A 29 6.11 -2.14 -7.45
N VAL A 30 4.92 -2.57 -7.01
CA VAL A 30 3.69 -1.80 -7.20
C VAL A 30 3.73 -0.49 -6.41
N LEU A 31 4.19 -0.51 -5.16
CA LEU A 31 4.32 0.72 -4.36
C LEU A 31 5.34 1.68 -4.97
N GLU A 32 6.47 1.17 -5.48
CA GLU A 32 7.49 1.97 -6.19
C GLU A 32 6.91 2.64 -7.44
N ALA A 33 6.17 1.88 -8.27
CA ALA A 33 5.52 2.42 -9.47
C ALA A 33 4.46 3.48 -9.15
N ILE A 34 3.72 3.31 -8.05
CA ILE A 34 2.76 4.31 -7.56
C ILE A 34 3.50 5.57 -7.13
N ALA A 35 4.57 5.46 -6.33
CA ALA A 35 5.34 6.61 -5.87
C ALA A 35 5.92 7.41 -7.05
N GLU A 36 6.41 6.72 -8.08
CA GLU A 36 6.92 7.37 -9.29
C GLU A 36 5.84 8.13 -10.06
N SER A 37 4.58 7.69 -10.00
CA SER A 37 3.52 8.16 -10.91
C SER A 37 2.44 9.00 -10.25
N ALA A 38 2.29 8.96 -8.92
CA ALA A 38 1.15 9.49 -8.17
C ALA A 38 0.81 10.94 -8.48
N PHE A 39 1.82 11.80 -8.71
CA PHE A 39 1.64 13.24 -8.89
C PHE A 39 2.15 13.77 -10.24
N LYS A 40 2.44 12.89 -11.22
CA LYS A 40 2.96 13.31 -12.54
C LYS A 40 1.98 14.20 -13.33
N THR A 41 0.68 14.08 -13.07
CA THR A 41 -0.38 14.76 -13.85
C THR A 41 -1.38 15.54 -13.01
N SER A 42 -1.31 15.43 -11.68
CA SER A 42 -2.26 16.04 -10.74
C SER A 42 -1.62 16.15 -9.36
N ASP A 43 -1.76 17.30 -8.72
CA ASP A 43 -1.26 17.55 -7.36
C ASP A 43 -2.27 17.20 -6.25
N TYR A 44 -3.47 16.74 -6.64
CA TYR A 44 -4.50 16.32 -5.67
C TYR A 44 -4.16 14.98 -5.00
N PRO A 45 -4.64 14.74 -3.76
CA PRO A 45 -4.26 13.56 -2.98
C PRO A 45 -4.71 12.25 -3.63
N VAL A 46 -3.88 11.22 -3.48
CA VAL A 46 -4.15 9.85 -3.93
C VAL A 46 -4.62 8.99 -2.75
N MET A 47 -5.71 8.26 -2.93
CA MET A 47 -6.19 7.28 -1.93
C MET A 47 -5.91 5.85 -2.39
N LEU A 48 -5.13 5.12 -1.57
CA LEU A 48 -4.83 3.70 -1.78
C LEU A 48 -5.83 2.83 -1.01
N SER A 49 -6.54 1.96 -1.74
CA SER A 49 -7.48 1.01 -1.14
C SER A 49 -6.81 -0.35 -1.04
N PHE A 50 -6.55 -0.79 0.19
CA PHE A 50 -5.95 -2.10 0.48
C PHE A 50 -7.05 -3.13 0.79
N GLU A 51 -7.00 -4.26 0.10
CA GLU A 51 -7.72 -5.48 0.47
C GLU A 51 -6.69 -6.47 1.03
N ASN A 52 -6.63 -6.50 2.36
CA ASN A 52 -5.51 -7.10 3.08
C ASN A 52 -5.83 -8.52 3.55
N HIS A 53 -5.24 -9.52 2.89
CA HIS A 53 -5.27 -10.93 3.30
C HIS A 53 -3.90 -11.41 3.82
N CYS A 54 -3.00 -10.48 4.16
CA CYS A 54 -1.67 -10.77 4.67
C CYS A 54 -1.69 -11.18 6.15
N ASN A 55 -0.73 -12.02 6.55
CA ASN A 55 -0.47 -12.30 7.96
C ASN A 55 0.20 -11.09 8.66
N PRO A 56 0.21 -11.01 10.01
CA PRO A 56 0.75 -9.84 10.72
C PRO A 56 2.20 -9.46 10.36
N ARG A 57 3.07 -10.44 10.08
CA ARG A 57 4.47 -10.20 9.69
C ARG A 57 4.54 -9.50 8.32
N GLN A 58 3.72 -9.95 7.38
CA GLN A 58 3.61 -9.32 6.07
C GLN A 58 2.94 -7.94 6.15
N GLN A 59 1.94 -7.76 7.01
CA GLN A 59 1.32 -6.45 7.23
C GLN A 59 2.32 -5.42 7.75
N ALA A 60 3.16 -5.81 8.71
CA ALA A 60 4.25 -4.96 9.19
C ALA A 60 5.22 -4.58 8.06
N LYS A 61 5.49 -5.53 7.15
CA LYS A 61 6.37 -5.30 6.00
C LYS A 61 5.76 -4.35 4.97
N ILE A 62 4.47 -4.50 4.64
CA ILE A 62 3.75 -3.53 3.80
C ILE A 62 3.78 -2.14 4.44
N ALA A 63 3.54 -2.04 5.75
CA ALA A 63 3.59 -0.75 6.45
C ALA A 63 4.99 -0.11 6.38
N ASN A 64 6.06 -0.91 6.50
CA ASN A 64 7.42 -0.43 6.34
C ASN A 64 7.70 0.02 4.90
N TYR A 65 7.30 -0.77 3.90
CA TYR A 65 7.42 -0.37 2.50
C TYR A 65 6.68 0.93 2.21
N CYS A 66 5.46 1.13 2.71
CA CYS A 66 4.75 2.40 2.56
C CYS A 66 5.56 3.57 3.14
N ARG A 67 6.11 3.44 4.36
CA ARG A 67 6.92 4.50 4.98
C ARG A 67 8.20 4.78 4.21
N GLU A 68 8.91 3.73 3.78
CA GLU A 68 10.19 3.86 3.08
C GLU A 68 10.03 4.42 1.66
N ILE A 69 9.02 3.95 0.92
CA ILE A 69 8.83 4.28 -0.51
C ILE A 69 8.10 5.61 -0.68
N PHE A 70 7.04 5.86 0.08
CA PHE A 70 6.28 7.10 -0.06
C PHE A 70 6.90 8.25 0.73
N GLY A 71 7.64 7.98 1.81
CA GLY A 71 8.31 9.01 2.61
C GLY A 71 7.37 10.15 3.00
N GLU A 72 7.74 11.37 2.66
CA GLU A 72 6.96 12.59 2.94
C GLU A 72 5.61 12.65 2.21
N MET A 73 5.40 11.84 1.16
CA MET A 73 4.11 11.75 0.47
C MET A 73 3.09 10.92 1.26
N LEU A 74 3.52 10.17 2.27
CA LEU A 74 2.64 9.39 3.12
C LEU A 74 2.07 10.25 4.24
N LEU A 75 0.75 10.39 4.25
CA LEU A 75 0.04 10.94 5.41
C LEU A 75 -0.13 9.84 6.47
N ASP A 76 0.79 9.78 7.44
CA ASP A 76 0.82 8.77 8.51
C ASP A 76 0.30 9.28 9.87
N ALA A 77 -0.01 10.57 9.96
CA ALA A 77 -0.61 11.21 11.12
C ALA A 77 -1.77 12.14 10.70
N PRO A 78 -2.72 12.43 11.61
CA PRO A 78 -3.78 13.41 11.36
C PRO A 78 -3.19 14.80 11.15
N ILE A 79 -3.78 15.59 10.26
CA ILE A 79 -3.42 17.00 10.07
C ILE A 79 -3.93 17.84 11.26
N GLU A 80 -3.14 18.83 11.69
CA GLU A 80 -3.39 19.61 12.93
C GLU A 80 -4.82 20.18 13.01
N ASN A 81 -5.35 20.67 11.90
CA ASN A 81 -6.68 21.28 11.82
C ASN A 81 -7.83 20.27 11.68
N HIS A 82 -7.52 18.98 11.55
CA HIS A 82 -8.50 17.89 11.46
C HIS A 82 -8.04 16.70 12.32
N PRO A 83 -8.03 16.84 13.66
CA PRO A 83 -7.65 15.75 14.55
C PRO A 83 -8.64 14.58 14.43
N LEU A 84 -8.13 13.36 14.68
CA LEU A 84 -8.99 12.19 14.80
C LEU A 84 -9.91 12.38 16.00
N LYS A 85 -11.20 12.13 15.82
CA LYS A 85 -12.14 12.05 16.92
C LYS A 85 -12.00 10.66 17.53
N ASP A 86 -11.84 10.59 18.84
CA ASP A 86 -11.92 9.33 19.56
C ASP A 86 -13.29 8.68 19.27
N SER A 87 -13.25 7.41 18.85
CA SER A 87 -14.41 6.60 18.46
C SER A 87 -14.95 5.77 19.62
#